data_AF-A0AAD8CAU0-F1
#
_entry.id   AF-A0AAD8CAU0-F1
#
_cell.length_a   1.000
_cell.length_b   1.000
_cell.length_c   1.000
_cell.angle_alpha   90.00
_cell.angle_beta   90.00
_cell.angle_gamma   90.00
#
_symmetry.space_group_name_H-M   'P 1'
#
loop_
_entity.id
_entity.type
_entity.pdbx_description
1 polymer ?
#
loop_
_entity_poly.entity_id
_entity_poly.type
_entity_poly.pdbx_seq_one_letter_code
_entity_poly.pdbx_strand_id
1 'polypeptide(L)'
;MSRALLHINQSRSTKSALKYTLNKEIKSSQISQTKTKIQKDAIKNEFRPAVARSTHKHPLTQDVDEEKAVHLNAQIISQLVTLVHNAIYSDRKSRLAVSINPDGNVGGSEVVPMNSNRLDDQVEDLVLVDTICPDDLLPLVKAPSVYLKMDIEGSEPHALKCAEKFFEKVHVRFVLMEWLFQLRSVGNSQTLAPELIRFFVAKGFIPTTGAGVDVRGGAGENRGVYVLDINTWHMWPEMILWMER
;
A
#
# COMPACT_ATOMS: atom_id res chain seq x y z
N MET A 1 -25.89 -2.06 45.94
CA MET A 1 -24.90 -1.01 46.27
C MET A 1 -24.25 -0.56 44.96
N SER A 2 -24.50 0.70 44.60
CA SER A 2 -24.17 1.33 43.30
C SER A 2 -22.66 1.57 43.12
N ARG A 3 -22.18 1.41 41.88
CA ARG A 3 -20.89 1.97 41.43
C ARG A 3 -21.15 3.20 40.59
N ALA A 4 -20.52 4.30 40.97
CA ALA A 4 -20.66 5.61 40.36
C ALA A 4 -19.92 5.71 39.01
N LEU A 5 -20.59 6.31 38.02
CA LEU A 5 -19.99 6.87 36.82
C LEU A 5 -19.26 8.18 37.18
N LEU A 6 -18.05 8.36 36.65
CA LEU A 6 -17.39 9.66 36.59
C LEU A 6 -17.49 10.18 35.15
N HIS A 7 -18.40 11.12 34.92
CA HIS A 7 -18.46 11.96 33.73
C HIS A 7 -17.47 13.12 33.89
N ILE A 8 -16.56 13.31 32.94
CA ILE A 8 -15.84 14.58 32.78
C ILE A 8 -16.28 15.18 31.45
N ASN A 9 -17.03 16.27 31.58
CA ASN A 9 -17.54 17.09 30.49
C ASN A 9 -16.60 18.30 30.38
N GLN A 10 -15.87 18.45 29.26
CA GLN A 10 -15.17 19.68 28.96
C GLN A 10 -15.87 20.42 27.81
N SER A 11 -16.58 21.47 28.20
CA SER A 11 -17.10 22.53 27.36
C SER A 11 -15.96 23.26 26.63
N ARG A 12 -15.96 23.23 25.28
CA ARG A 12 -15.24 24.20 24.44
C ARG A 12 -16.04 24.53 23.16
N SER A 13 -16.27 25.83 22.97
CA SER A 13 -16.56 26.55 21.72
C SER A 13 -17.75 26.07 20.85
N THR A 14 -18.96 26.48 21.21
CA THR A 14 -20.19 26.24 20.42
C THR A 14 -20.31 27.10 19.15
N LYS A 15 -19.47 28.12 18.95
CA LYS A 15 -19.58 29.02 17.78
C LYS A 15 -18.93 28.48 16.50
N SER A 16 -17.86 27.68 16.60
CA SER A 16 -17.25 27.03 15.42
C SER A 16 -18.03 25.78 15.00
N ALA A 17 -18.55 25.03 15.96
CA ALA A 17 -19.39 23.85 15.72
C ALA A 17 -20.71 24.21 15.00
N LEU A 18 -21.40 25.28 15.42
CA LEU A 18 -22.62 25.74 14.76
C LEU A 18 -22.39 26.22 13.31
N LYS A 19 -21.26 26.88 13.05
CA LYS A 19 -20.90 27.34 11.69
C LYS A 19 -20.50 26.16 10.78
N TYR A 20 -19.92 25.11 11.35
CA TYR A 20 -19.62 23.85 10.67
C TYR A 20 -20.89 23.07 10.32
N THR A 21 -21.83 22.93 11.26
CA THR A 21 -23.09 22.20 11.04
C THR A 21 -23.99 22.90 10.01
N LEU A 22 -24.11 24.23 10.06
CA LEU A 22 -24.97 24.97 9.12
C LEU A 22 -24.42 24.90 7.66
N ASN A 23 -23.10 24.97 7.48
CA ASN A 23 -22.48 24.82 6.16
C ASN A 23 -22.56 23.37 5.63
N LYS A 24 -22.60 22.37 6.54
CA LYS A 24 -22.76 20.95 6.22
C LYS A 24 -24.16 20.63 5.67
N GLU A 25 -25.21 21.22 6.25
CA GLU A 25 -26.59 21.03 5.78
C GLU A 25 -26.87 21.73 4.45
N ILE A 26 -26.30 22.92 4.22
CA ILE A 26 -26.48 23.64 2.95
C ILE A 26 -25.78 22.87 1.81
N LYS A 27 -24.56 22.36 2.02
CA LYS A 27 -23.84 21.57 1.00
C LYS A 27 -24.46 20.19 0.73
N SER A 28 -24.95 19.48 1.75
CA SER A 28 -25.57 18.16 1.55
C SER A 28 -26.86 18.24 0.73
N SER A 29 -27.66 19.30 0.93
CA SER A 29 -28.89 19.52 0.17
C SER A 29 -28.65 19.77 -1.33
N GLN A 30 -27.58 20.49 -1.68
CA GLN A 30 -27.22 20.79 -3.07
C GLN A 30 -26.60 19.58 -3.79
N ILE A 31 -25.80 18.77 -3.08
CA ILE A 31 -25.17 17.56 -3.65
C ILE A 31 -26.19 16.45 -3.90
N SER A 32 -27.17 16.28 -3.00
CA SER A 32 -28.23 15.27 -3.14
C SER A 32 -29.12 15.53 -4.38
N GLN A 33 -29.43 16.80 -4.67
CA GLN A 33 -30.21 17.19 -5.85
C GLN A 33 -29.43 16.97 -7.16
N THR A 34 -28.11 17.13 -7.14
CA THR A 34 -27.26 16.96 -8.32
C THR A 34 -26.97 15.48 -8.61
N LYS A 35 -26.73 14.64 -7.58
CA LYS A 35 -26.52 13.19 -7.72
C LYS A 35 -27.74 12.46 -8.29
N THR A 36 -28.95 12.86 -7.89
CA THR A 36 -30.20 12.24 -8.37
C THR A 36 -30.47 12.50 -9.87
N LYS A 37 -29.89 13.56 -10.43
CA LYS A 37 -30.01 13.91 -11.86
C LYS A 37 -28.99 13.14 -12.72
N ILE A 38 -27.74 13.03 -12.27
CA ILE A 38 -26.67 12.34 -13.00
C ILE A 38 -26.89 10.81 -13.03
N GLN A 39 -27.39 10.23 -11.95
CA GLN A 39 -27.61 8.77 -11.87
C GLN A 39 -28.74 8.27 -12.80
N LYS A 40 -29.69 9.14 -13.16
CA LYS A 40 -30.76 8.80 -14.11
C LYS A 40 -30.31 8.81 -15.58
N ASP A 41 -29.28 9.59 -15.90
CA ASP A 41 -28.76 9.70 -17.27
C ASP A 41 -27.69 8.65 -17.59
N ALA A 42 -26.91 8.20 -16.58
CA ALA A 42 -25.89 7.16 -16.75
C ALA A 42 -26.47 5.74 -16.99
N ILE A 43 -27.59 5.40 -16.34
CA ILE A 43 -28.20 4.05 -16.43
C ILE A 43 -28.81 3.77 -17.82
N LYS A 44 -29.03 4.79 -18.66
CA LYS A 44 -29.63 4.61 -19.99
C LYS A 44 -28.63 4.29 -21.11
N ASN A 45 -27.31 4.47 -20.91
CA ASN A 45 -26.34 4.49 -22.01
C ASN A 45 -25.25 3.40 -21.99
N GLU A 46 -25.14 2.54 -20.96
CA GLU A 46 -23.97 1.64 -20.83
C GLU A 46 -24.17 0.15 -21.15
N PHE A 47 -25.34 -0.28 -21.63
CA PHE A 47 -25.50 -1.65 -22.14
C PHE A 47 -25.81 -1.69 -23.64
N ARG A 48 -24.80 -1.35 -24.45
CA ARG A 48 -24.70 -1.78 -25.86
C ARG A 48 -23.24 -2.18 -26.16
N PRO A 49 -22.91 -3.48 -26.23
CA PRO A 49 -21.61 -3.90 -26.74
C PRO A 49 -21.52 -3.61 -28.24
N ALA A 50 -20.50 -2.86 -28.64
CA ALA A 50 -20.17 -2.61 -30.04
C ALA A 50 -19.49 -3.87 -30.63
N VAL A 51 -20.25 -4.67 -31.38
CA VAL A 51 -19.71 -5.78 -32.18
C VAL A 51 -19.25 -5.23 -33.54
N ALA A 52 -17.95 -5.01 -33.70
CA ALA A 52 -17.35 -4.81 -35.03
C ALA A 52 -17.27 -6.18 -35.73
N ARG A 53 -18.10 -6.40 -36.76
CA ARG A 53 -18.02 -7.57 -37.64
C ARG A 53 -16.78 -7.46 -38.53
N SER A 54 -15.75 -8.24 -38.22
CA SER A 54 -14.71 -8.59 -39.19
C SER A 54 -15.14 -9.84 -39.95
N THR A 55 -15.36 -9.71 -41.26
CA THR A 55 -15.70 -10.83 -42.16
C THR A 55 -14.45 -11.36 -42.84
N HIS A 56 -13.66 -12.16 -42.13
CA HIS A 56 -12.77 -13.14 -42.77
C HIS A 56 -12.71 -14.41 -41.92
N LYS A 57 -13.40 -15.46 -42.39
CA LYS A 57 -13.36 -16.80 -41.80
C LYS A 57 -12.06 -17.49 -42.22
N HIS A 58 -11.16 -17.72 -41.28
CA HIS A 58 -10.13 -18.76 -41.38
C HIS A 58 -10.51 -19.89 -40.40
N PRO A 59 -10.52 -21.17 -40.81
CA PRO A 59 -10.92 -22.27 -39.95
C PRO A 59 -9.72 -22.80 -39.14
N LEU A 60 -10.01 -23.23 -37.91
CA LEU A 60 -9.13 -23.92 -36.93
C LEU A 60 -8.33 -23.03 -35.96
N THR A 61 -9.05 -22.43 -35.01
CA THR A 61 -8.58 -22.34 -33.62
C THR A 61 -9.67 -22.94 -32.74
N GLN A 62 -9.35 -23.98 -31.98
CA GLN A 62 -10.22 -24.46 -30.91
C GLN A 62 -10.44 -23.31 -29.94
N ASP A 63 -11.69 -22.89 -29.78
CA ASP A 63 -12.14 -22.09 -28.65
C ASP A 63 -11.90 -22.93 -27.38
N VAL A 64 -10.70 -22.84 -26.83
CA VAL A 64 -10.51 -23.16 -25.42
C VAL A 64 -11.29 -22.07 -24.70
N ASP A 65 -12.45 -22.42 -24.12
CA ASP A 65 -13.31 -21.52 -23.33
C ASP A 65 -12.43 -20.59 -22.46
N GLU A 66 -12.22 -19.36 -22.90
CA GLU A 66 -11.34 -18.39 -22.22
C GLU A 66 -11.81 -18.16 -20.78
N GLU A 67 -13.13 -18.24 -20.56
CA GLU A 67 -13.77 -18.17 -19.26
C GLU A 67 -13.37 -19.35 -18.34
N LYS A 68 -13.29 -20.57 -18.88
CA LYS A 68 -12.77 -21.73 -18.11
C LYS A 68 -11.28 -21.58 -17.79
N ALA A 69 -10.49 -21.06 -18.73
CA ALA A 69 -9.07 -20.81 -18.50
C ALA A 69 -8.84 -19.75 -17.42
N VAL A 70 -9.60 -18.65 -17.44
CA VAL A 70 -9.57 -17.60 -16.41
C VAL A 70 -9.99 -18.14 -15.05
N HIS A 71 -11.07 -18.94 -14.99
CA HIS A 71 -11.55 -19.54 -13.75
C HIS A 71 -10.55 -20.54 -13.16
N LEU A 72 -9.97 -21.40 -13.99
CA LEU A 72 -8.94 -22.36 -13.59
C LEU A 72 -7.69 -21.65 -13.06
N ASN A 73 -7.26 -20.57 -13.72
CA ASN A 73 -6.13 -19.76 -13.28
C ASN A 73 -6.41 -19.06 -11.94
N ALA A 74 -7.61 -18.49 -11.75
CA ALA A 74 -7.98 -17.89 -10.47
C ALA A 74 -7.99 -18.91 -9.34
N GLN A 75 -8.47 -20.13 -9.60
CA GLN A 75 -8.47 -21.21 -8.62
C GLN A 75 -7.04 -21.65 -8.24
N ILE A 76 -6.14 -21.81 -9.23
CA ILE A 76 -4.73 -22.13 -8.98
C ILE A 76 -4.05 -21.02 -8.18
N ILE A 77 -4.24 -19.75 -8.56
CA ILE A 77 -3.67 -18.61 -7.84
C ILE A 77 -4.17 -18.58 -6.39
N SER A 78 -5.46 -18.82 -6.15
CA SER A 78 -6.02 -18.84 -4.79
C SER A 78 -5.43 -19.93 -3.89
N GLN A 79 -4.88 -21.01 -4.46
CA GLN A 79 -4.21 -22.07 -3.71
C GLN A 79 -2.74 -21.74 -3.39
N LEU A 80 -2.14 -20.86 -4.20
CA LEU A 80 -0.73 -20.46 -4.06
C LEU A 80 -0.55 -19.14 -3.31
N VAL A 81 -1.60 -18.32 -3.25
CA VAL A 81 -1.57 -16.97 -2.68
C VAL A 81 -2.43 -16.91 -1.43
N THR A 82 -1.82 -16.47 -0.33
CA THR A 82 -2.56 -16.05 0.87
C THR A 82 -2.64 -14.54 0.88
N LEU A 83 -3.86 -13.99 0.88
CA LEU A 83 -4.09 -12.56 0.99
C LEU A 83 -4.38 -12.21 2.45
N VAL A 84 -3.62 -11.26 2.99
CA VAL A 84 -3.81 -10.72 4.35
C VAL A 84 -4.28 -9.28 4.23
N HIS A 85 -5.51 -9.01 4.67
CA HIS A 85 -6.17 -7.71 4.54
C HIS A 85 -5.83 -6.79 5.72
N ASN A 86 -4.53 -6.56 5.94
CA ASN A 86 -4.03 -5.72 7.03
C ASN A 86 -2.94 -4.79 6.52
N ALA A 87 -2.83 -3.63 7.15
CA ALA A 87 -1.65 -2.78 6.98
C ALA A 87 -0.47 -3.37 7.78
N ILE A 88 0.72 -3.36 7.19
CA ILE A 88 1.95 -3.72 7.90
C ILE A 88 2.51 -2.48 8.61
N TYR A 89 2.48 -2.47 9.94
CA TYR A 89 2.87 -1.32 10.75
C TYR A 89 3.31 -1.73 12.18
N SER A 90 4.12 -0.91 12.85
CA SER A 90 4.68 -1.26 14.19
C SER A 90 3.66 -1.30 15.31
N ASP A 91 2.67 -0.41 15.25
CA ASP A 91 1.63 -0.30 16.26
C ASP A 91 0.58 -1.37 16.01
N ARG A 92 0.56 -2.43 16.82
CA ARG A 92 -0.33 -3.58 16.61
C ARG A 92 -1.75 -3.26 17.08
N LYS A 93 -2.75 -3.75 16.34
CA LYS A 93 -4.19 -3.60 16.68
C LYS A 93 -4.67 -2.15 16.67
N SER A 94 -3.96 -1.26 16.00
CA SER A 94 -4.46 0.07 15.67
C SER A 94 -5.16 0.05 14.33
N ARG A 95 -5.85 1.14 14.02
CA ARG A 95 -6.50 1.35 12.73
C ARG A 95 -5.85 2.51 12.03
N LEU A 96 -5.46 2.29 10.79
CA LEU A 96 -4.98 3.33 9.90
C LEU A 96 -6.03 3.57 8.81
N ALA A 97 -6.06 4.79 8.30
CA ALA A 97 -6.83 5.10 7.11
C ALA A 97 -5.96 4.80 5.88
N VAL A 98 -6.56 4.19 4.87
CA VAL A 98 -5.96 4.08 3.55
C VAL A 98 -6.22 5.40 2.82
N SER A 99 -5.15 6.08 2.43
CA SER A 99 -5.20 7.26 1.58
C SER A 99 -4.89 6.81 0.16
N ILE A 100 -5.88 6.93 -0.73
CA ILE A 100 -5.71 6.65 -2.16
C ILE A 100 -5.48 7.98 -2.86
N ASN A 101 -4.54 8.00 -3.81
CA ASN A 101 -4.29 9.18 -4.63
C ASN A 101 -5.61 9.64 -5.31
N PRO A 102 -5.99 10.93 -5.21
CA PRO A 102 -7.19 11.47 -5.84
C PRO A 102 -7.32 11.19 -7.35
N ASP A 103 -6.20 11.01 -8.04
CA ASP A 103 -6.15 10.68 -9.47
C ASP A 103 -6.55 9.22 -9.76
N GLY A 104 -6.88 8.43 -8.74
CA GLY A 104 -7.26 7.02 -8.86
C GLY A 104 -6.06 6.07 -9.04
N ASN A 105 -4.83 6.57 -8.92
CA ASN A 105 -3.64 5.73 -8.95
C ASN A 105 -3.52 4.91 -7.66
N VAL A 106 -4.04 3.68 -7.69
CA VAL A 106 -3.98 2.73 -6.57
C VAL A 106 -2.54 2.38 -6.18
N GLY A 107 -1.58 2.49 -7.12
CA GLY A 107 -0.17 2.20 -6.87
C GLY A 107 0.43 3.08 -5.78
N GLY A 108 0.04 4.35 -5.71
CA GLY A 108 0.50 5.30 -4.67
C GLY A 108 -0.38 5.33 -3.43
N SER A 109 -1.03 4.22 -3.07
CA SER A 109 -1.89 4.16 -1.89
C SER A 109 -1.05 3.92 -0.65
N GLU A 110 -1.25 4.75 0.37
CA GLU A 110 -0.51 4.69 1.62
C GLU A 110 -1.46 4.49 2.80
N VAL A 111 -0.87 4.17 3.96
CA VAL A 111 -1.60 4.14 5.22
C VAL A 111 -1.19 5.31 6.09
N VAL A 112 -2.16 6.03 6.65
CA VAL A 112 -1.91 7.20 7.48
C VAL A 112 -2.65 7.10 8.82
N PRO A 113 -2.06 7.64 9.91
CA PRO A 113 -2.74 7.74 11.20
C PRO A 113 -4.04 8.55 11.09
N MET A 114 -5.06 8.17 11.85
CA MET A 114 -6.40 8.81 11.85
C MET A 114 -6.39 10.30 12.23
N ASN A 115 -5.33 10.77 12.90
CA ASN A 115 -5.14 12.16 13.30
C ASN A 115 -4.20 12.94 12.36
N SER A 116 -3.93 12.39 11.17
CA SER A 116 -3.09 13.04 10.16
C SER A 116 -3.87 14.13 9.43
N ASN A 117 -3.28 15.33 9.32
CA ASN A 117 -3.83 16.44 8.52
C ASN A 117 -4.01 16.08 7.03
N ARG A 118 -3.42 14.96 6.58
CA ARG A 118 -3.57 14.43 5.21
C ARG A 118 -4.98 13.87 4.95
N LEU A 119 -5.76 13.64 6.00
CA LEU A 119 -7.13 13.14 5.93
C LEU A 119 -8.18 14.26 5.90
N ASP A 120 -7.78 15.52 6.09
CA ASP A 120 -8.70 16.65 6.23
C ASP A 120 -9.60 16.86 5.00
N ASP A 121 -9.18 16.39 3.82
CA ASP A 121 -9.92 16.46 2.56
C ASP A 121 -10.67 15.16 2.18
N GLN A 122 -10.48 14.06 2.91
CA GLN A 122 -11.02 12.72 2.57
C GLN A 122 -12.16 12.23 3.50
N VAL A 123 -12.76 13.15 4.26
CA VAL A 123 -13.58 12.86 5.46
C VAL A 123 -14.84 12.02 5.20
N GLU A 124 -15.34 11.91 3.97
CA GLU A 124 -16.64 11.25 3.72
C GLU A 124 -16.58 9.73 3.49
N ASP A 125 -15.43 9.12 3.15
CA ASP A 125 -15.34 7.66 2.88
C ASP A 125 -13.94 7.07 3.21
N LEU A 126 -13.50 7.19 4.47
CA LEU A 126 -12.22 6.60 4.88
C LEU A 126 -12.29 5.06 4.92
N VAL A 127 -11.46 4.40 4.13
CA VAL A 127 -11.23 2.96 4.25
C VAL A 127 -10.29 2.71 5.41
N LEU A 128 -10.77 2.03 6.45
CA LEU A 128 -9.98 1.70 7.63
C LEU A 128 -9.46 0.27 7.54
N VAL A 129 -8.18 0.11 7.87
CA VAL A 129 -7.52 -1.19 7.91
C VAL A 129 -6.90 -1.41 9.29
N ASP A 130 -7.07 -2.61 9.83
CA ASP A 130 -6.40 -3.01 11.05
C ASP A 130 -4.91 -3.27 10.75
N THR A 131 -4.05 -2.89 11.67
CA THR A 131 -2.60 -3.08 11.55
C THR A 131 -2.15 -4.42 12.12
N ILE A 132 -1.20 -5.04 11.43
CA ILE A 132 -0.41 -6.15 11.94
C ILE A 132 1.07 -5.84 11.78
N CYS A 133 1.87 -6.59 12.52
CA CYS A 133 3.31 -6.53 12.42
C CYS A 133 3.85 -7.63 11.46
N PRO A 134 5.02 -7.48 10.82
CA PRO A 134 5.65 -8.58 10.10
C PRO A 134 5.81 -9.87 10.94
N ASP A 135 6.09 -9.75 12.23
CA ASP A 135 6.13 -10.89 13.16
C ASP A 135 4.82 -11.69 13.20
N ASP A 136 3.67 -11.04 13.01
CA ASP A 136 2.36 -11.72 13.04
C ASP A 136 2.16 -12.60 11.80
N LEU A 137 2.98 -12.45 10.76
CA LEU A 137 2.97 -13.29 9.56
C LEU A 137 3.68 -14.64 9.75
N LEU A 138 4.42 -14.82 10.84
CA LEU A 138 5.17 -16.05 11.12
C LEU A 138 4.35 -17.35 10.94
N PRO A 139 3.08 -17.44 11.41
CA PRO A 139 2.28 -18.66 11.22
C PRO A 139 1.92 -18.95 9.75
N LEU A 140 2.03 -17.96 8.87
CA LEU A 140 1.66 -18.07 7.45
C LEU A 140 2.85 -18.47 6.56
N VAL A 141 4.07 -18.21 7.00
CA VAL A 141 5.28 -18.53 6.23
C VAL A 141 5.65 -19.99 6.44
N LYS A 142 5.42 -20.82 5.42
CA LYS A 142 5.74 -22.25 5.43
C LYS A 142 7.08 -22.59 4.78
N ALA A 143 7.65 -21.68 4.00
CA ALA A 143 8.87 -21.91 3.25
C ALA A 143 10.11 -21.76 4.16
N PRO A 144 11.18 -22.56 3.93
CA PRO A 144 12.42 -22.45 4.70
C PRO A 144 13.23 -21.20 4.37
N SER A 145 12.90 -20.51 3.28
CA SER A 145 13.60 -19.33 2.77
C SER A 145 12.64 -18.48 1.95
N VAL A 146 12.76 -17.15 2.04
CA VAL A 146 11.86 -16.22 1.33
C VAL A 146 12.59 -15.08 0.63
N TYR A 147 11.94 -14.57 -0.41
CA TYR A 147 12.23 -13.29 -1.05
C TYR A 147 11.14 -12.31 -0.62
N LEU A 148 11.52 -11.15 -0.11
CA LEU A 148 10.58 -10.13 0.37
C LEU A 148 10.60 -8.94 -0.59
N LYS A 149 9.44 -8.53 -1.09
CA LYS A 149 9.26 -7.21 -1.70
C LYS A 149 8.60 -6.31 -0.65
N MET A 150 9.17 -5.14 -0.38
CA MET A 150 8.62 -4.16 0.56
C MET A 150 8.52 -2.80 -0.12
N ASP A 151 7.30 -2.39 -0.39
CA ASP A 151 6.94 -1.23 -1.19
C ASP A 151 5.61 -0.72 -0.60
N ILE A 152 5.73 0.03 0.50
CA ILE A 152 4.60 0.45 1.34
C ILE A 152 4.63 1.97 1.56
N GLU A 153 5.02 2.70 0.51
CA GLU A 153 4.88 4.15 0.37
C GLU A 153 5.49 4.92 1.56
N GLY A 154 6.70 4.54 1.98
CA GLY A 154 7.43 5.21 3.07
C GLY A 154 7.16 4.65 4.47
N SER A 155 6.24 3.69 4.62
CA SER A 155 5.95 3.04 5.91
C SER A 155 6.95 1.94 6.30
N GLU A 156 7.99 1.69 5.50
CA GLU A 156 9.01 0.66 5.74
C GLU A 156 9.65 0.76 7.13
N PRO A 157 10.06 1.95 7.62
CA PRO A 157 10.65 2.07 8.96
C PRO A 157 9.68 1.65 10.07
N HIS A 158 8.37 1.90 9.89
CA HIS A 158 7.35 1.46 10.82
C HIS A 158 7.14 -0.04 10.76
N ALA A 159 7.11 -0.64 9.58
CA ALA A 159 7.02 -2.09 9.44
C ALA A 159 8.20 -2.80 10.12
N LEU A 160 9.43 -2.34 9.89
CA LEU A 160 10.64 -3.00 10.40
C LEU A 160 10.84 -2.87 11.91
N LYS A 161 10.28 -1.83 12.56
CA LYS A 161 10.34 -1.63 14.02
C LYS A 161 9.84 -2.81 14.83
N CYS A 162 9.01 -3.67 14.25
CA CYS A 162 8.49 -4.84 14.93
C CYS A 162 8.80 -6.15 14.18
N ALA A 163 9.66 -6.14 13.15
CA ALA A 163 9.96 -7.31 12.31
C ALA A 163 11.06 -8.23 12.86
N GLU A 164 11.47 -8.05 14.12
CA GLU A 164 12.64 -8.72 14.68
C GLU A 164 12.52 -10.25 14.65
N LYS A 165 11.40 -10.80 15.12
CA LYS A 165 11.20 -12.26 15.17
C LYS A 165 10.99 -12.84 13.78
N PHE A 166 10.40 -12.06 12.86
CA PHE A 166 10.26 -12.45 11.47
C PHE A 166 11.63 -12.72 10.84
N PHE A 167 12.56 -11.77 10.93
CA PHE A 167 13.91 -11.91 10.37
C PHE A 167 14.80 -12.89 11.16
N GLU A 168 14.45 -13.23 12.40
CA GLU A 168 15.15 -14.28 13.17
C GLU A 168 14.70 -15.69 12.80
N LYS A 169 13.40 -15.89 12.54
CA LYS A 169 12.82 -17.23 12.34
C LYS A 169 12.64 -17.58 10.88
N VAL A 170 12.51 -16.58 10.00
CA VAL A 170 12.41 -16.75 8.56
C VAL A 170 13.74 -16.37 7.95
N HIS A 171 14.31 -17.28 7.16
CA HIS A 171 15.52 -17.02 6.38
C HIS A 171 15.17 -16.13 5.18
N VAL A 172 15.19 -14.82 5.41
CA VAL A 172 14.95 -13.82 4.36
C VAL A 172 16.25 -13.61 3.60
N ARG A 173 16.31 -14.09 2.35
CA ARG A 173 17.54 -14.02 1.55
C ARG A 173 17.73 -12.66 0.89
N PHE A 174 16.62 -12.07 0.49
CA PHE A 174 16.57 -10.87 -0.33
C PHE A 174 15.41 -9.99 0.10
N VAL A 175 15.65 -8.68 0.21
CA VAL A 175 14.60 -7.67 0.35
C VAL A 175 14.72 -6.68 -0.79
N LEU A 176 13.76 -6.71 -1.72
CA LEU A 176 13.60 -5.68 -2.74
C LEU A 176 12.76 -4.54 -2.16
N MET A 177 13.32 -3.34 -2.09
CA MET A 177 12.70 -2.20 -1.42
C MET A 177 12.72 -0.96 -2.31
N GLU A 178 11.61 -0.23 -2.31
CA GLU A 178 11.59 1.13 -2.85
C GLU A 178 12.23 2.10 -1.86
N TRP A 179 13.27 2.79 -2.32
CA TRP A 179 14.10 3.71 -1.56
C TRP A 179 13.74 5.18 -1.79
N LEU A 180 12.99 5.49 -2.86
CA LEU A 180 12.64 6.85 -3.25
C LEU A 180 12.00 7.65 -2.10
N PHE A 181 11.08 7.03 -1.35
CA PHE A 181 10.41 7.67 -0.22
C PHE A 181 11.33 7.92 0.98
N GLN A 182 12.42 7.17 1.11
CA GLN A 182 13.40 7.32 2.19
C GLN A 182 14.34 8.51 1.95
N LEU A 183 14.46 8.94 0.70
CA LEU A 183 15.20 10.15 0.30
C LEU A 183 14.40 11.44 0.55
N ARG A 184 13.08 11.34 0.71
CA ARG A 184 12.22 12.51 0.93
C ARG A 184 12.17 12.86 2.40
N SER A 185 12.65 14.05 2.76
CA SER A 185 12.29 14.66 4.05
C SER A 185 10.81 15.00 4.02
N VAL A 186 10.01 14.34 4.86
CA VAL A 186 8.60 14.73 5.08
C VAL A 186 8.60 15.99 5.95
N GLY A 187 8.74 17.16 5.33
CA GLY A 187 8.82 18.47 6.01
C GLY A 187 10.11 18.64 6.84
N ASN A 188 9.98 19.24 8.04
CA ASN A 188 11.08 19.41 9.00
C ASN A 188 11.50 18.09 9.71
N SER A 189 10.97 16.95 9.28
CA SER A 189 11.27 15.65 9.89
C SER A 189 12.53 15.05 9.27
N GLN A 190 13.43 14.59 10.13
CA GLN A 190 14.63 13.86 9.74
C GLN A 190 14.24 12.60 8.95
N THR A 191 14.95 12.33 7.85
CA THR A 191 14.83 11.06 7.09
C THR A 191 14.97 9.85 8.02
N LEU A 192 14.18 8.81 7.77
CA LEU A 192 14.24 7.53 8.48
C LEU A 192 15.18 6.51 7.81
N ALA A 193 15.83 6.89 6.70
CA ALA A 193 16.79 6.04 6.00
C ALA A 193 17.90 5.47 6.93
N PRO A 194 18.48 6.24 7.88
CA PRO A 194 19.48 5.69 8.79
C PRO A 194 18.93 4.59 9.71
N GLU A 195 17.66 4.63 10.10
CA GLU A 195 17.03 3.57 10.90
C GLU A 195 16.91 2.27 10.09
N LEU A 196 16.49 2.37 8.83
CA LEU A 196 16.39 1.23 7.90
C LEU A 196 17.76 0.58 7.66
N ILE A 197 18.77 1.40 7.33
CA ILE A 197 20.14 0.93 7.11
C ILE A 197 20.64 0.19 8.34
N ARG A 198 20.47 0.76 9.54
CA ARG A 198 20.89 0.12 10.79
C ARG A 198 20.21 -1.22 11.00
N PHE A 199 18.90 -1.30 10.75
CA PHE A 199 18.15 -2.56 10.87
C PHE A 199 18.74 -3.64 9.96
N PHE A 200 18.88 -3.35 8.66
CA PHE A 200 19.37 -4.34 7.69
C PHE A 200 20.81 -4.75 7.95
N VAL A 201 21.70 -3.80 8.25
CA VAL A 201 23.10 -4.11 8.60
C VAL A 201 23.17 -4.97 9.86
N ALA A 202 22.37 -4.66 10.89
CA ALA A 202 22.32 -5.46 12.12
C ALA A 202 21.83 -6.90 11.87
N LYS A 203 21.00 -7.11 10.84
CA LYS A 203 20.54 -8.44 10.40
C LYS A 203 21.48 -9.07 9.34
N GLY A 204 22.65 -8.49 9.08
CA GLY A 204 23.66 -9.07 8.19
C GLY A 204 23.44 -8.82 6.70
N PHE A 205 22.58 -7.87 6.33
CA PHE A 205 22.32 -7.54 4.93
C PHE A 205 23.30 -6.48 4.39
N ILE A 206 23.53 -6.54 3.08
CA ILE A 206 24.21 -5.50 2.31
C ILE A 206 23.28 -4.89 1.26
N PRO A 207 23.33 -3.57 1.07
CA PRO A 207 22.58 -2.91 0.02
C PRO A 207 23.26 -3.17 -1.33
N THR A 208 22.47 -3.54 -2.33
CA THR A 208 22.95 -3.78 -3.69
C THR A 208 22.01 -3.21 -4.76
N THR A 209 22.51 -3.09 -5.98
CA THR A 209 21.74 -2.75 -7.18
C THR A 209 22.22 -3.57 -8.38
N GLY A 210 21.54 -3.52 -9.53
CA GLY A 210 22.05 -4.06 -10.80
C GLY A 210 21.60 -5.46 -11.26
N ALA A 211 20.59 -6.07 -10.62
CA ALA A 211 19.96 -7.31 -11.08
C ALA A 211 18.63 -7.06 -11.81
N GLY A 212 18.66 -6.38 -12.96
CA GLY A 212 17.43 -6.11 -13.74
C GLY A 212 16.43 -5.19 -13.02
N VAL A 213 16.90 -4.49 -11.99
CA VAL A 213 16.20 -3.41 -11.30
C VAL A 213 16.36 -2.18 -12.20
N ASP A 214 15.32 -1.93 -13.01
CA ASP A 214 15.30 -1.15 -14.25
C ASP A 214 16.12 0.16 -14.22
N VAL A 215 17.28 0.14 -14.89
CA VAL A 215 17.97 1.37 -15.32
C VAL A 215 17.38 1.74 -16.68
N ARG A 216 16.21 2.40 -16.66
CA ARG A 216 15.55 3.04 -17.81
C ARG A 216 15.97 2.47 -19.17
N GLY A 217 15.45 1.30 -19.56
CA GLY A 217 15.35 0.90 -20.97
C GLY A 217 16.65 0.76 -21.78
N GLY A 218 17.82 0.67 -21.14
CA GLY A 218 19.07 0.35 -21.83
C GLY A 218 19.38 -1.13 -21.70
N ALA A 219 19.24 -1.90 -22.79
CA ALA A 219 19.84 -3.22 -22.90
C ALA A 219 21.37 -3.10 -22.88
N GLY A 220 21.94 -2.94 -21.68
CA GLY A 220 23.38 -2.85 -21.43
C GLY A 220 23.88 -4.12 -20.76
N GLU A 221 24.94 -4.70 -21.32
CA GLU A 221 25.47 -6.04 -21.04
C GLU A 221 26.08 -6.27 -19.64
N ASN A 222 25.92 -5.35 -18.70
CA ASN A 222 26.43 -5.47 -17.33
C ASN A 222 25.31 -5.82 -16.34
N ARG A 223 24.90 -7.09 -16.32
CA ARG A 223 23.95 -7.67 -15.33
C ARG A 223 24.61 -7.95 -13.97
N GLY A 224 25.55 -7.11 -13.57
CA GLY A 224 26.30 -7.30 -12.33
C GLY A 224 25.49 -6.80 -11.14
N VAL A 225 25.55 -7.53 -10.03
CA VAL A 225 25.11 -7.02 -8.73
C VAL A 225 26.24 -6.16 -8.15
N TYR A 226 25.94 -4.90 -7.86
CA TYR A 226 26.88 -3.94 -7.28
C TYR A 226 26.52 -3.67 -5.83
N VAL A 227 27.49 -3.81 -4.94
CA VAL A 227 27.33 -3.42 -3.52
C VAL A 227 27.39 -1.90 -3.42
N LEU A 228 26.41 -1.32 -2.73
CA LEU A 228 26.31 0.11 -2.52
C LEU A 228 27.05 0.53 -1.25
N ASP A 229 27.72 1.68 -1.29
CA ASP A 229 28.33 2.27 -0.08
C ASP A 229 27.24 2.87 0.81
N ILE A 230 27.19 2.42 2.06
CA ILE A 230 26.24 2.90 3.07
C ILE A 230 26.39 4.40 3.33
N ASN A 231 27.58 4.99 3.15
CA ASN A 231 27.77 6.43 3.38
C ASN A 231 27.19 7.30 2.25
N THR A 232 26.86 6.70 1.10
CA THR A 232 26.30 7.39 -0.06
C THR A 232 24.82 7.09 -0.26
N TRP A 233 24.11 6.67 0.80
CA TRP A 233 22.71 6.25 0.76
C TRP A 233 21.73 7.27 0.16
N HIS A 234 22.08 8.56 0.22
CA HIS A 234 21.30 9.66 -0.35
C HIS A 234 21.39 9.75 -1.89
N MET A 235 22.31 9.01 -2.50
CA MET A 235 22.52 8.93 -3.96
C MET A 235 22.15 7.56 -4.53
N TRP A 236 21.62 6.66 -3.70
CA TRP A 236 21.22 5.33 -4.15
C TRP A 236 20.05 5.40 -5.16
N PRO A 237 19.94 4.40 -6.06
CA PRO A 237 18.79 4.33 -6.96
C PRO A 237 17.47 4.15 -6.20
N GLU A 238 16.36 4.38 -6.91
CA GLU A 238 15.01 4.29 -6.33
C GLU A 238 14.66 2.89 -5.84
N MET A 239 15.31 1.85 -6.37
CA MET A 239 15.06 0.47 -6.00
C MET A 239 16.35 -0.19 -5.53
N ILE A 240 16.31 -0.77 -4.34
CA ILE A 240 17.45 -1.37 -3.66
C ILE A 240 17.16 -2.83 -3.37
N LEU A 241 18.15 -3.68 -3.61
CA LEU A 241 18.12 -5.08 -3.23
C LEU A 241 19.04 -5.28 -2.03
N TRP A 242 18.46 -5.48 -0.85
CA TRP A 242 19.20 -5.92 0.32
C TRP A 242 19.45 -7.42 0.21
N MET A 243 20.71 -7.83 0.26
CA MET A 243 21.12 -9.23 0.19
C MET A 243 21.72 -9.66 1.53
N GLU A 244 21.25 -10.79 2.05
CA GLU A 244 21.90 -11.44 3.19
C GLU A 244 23.33 -11.85 2.81
N ARG A 245 24.30 -11.59 3.69
CA ARG A 245 25.71 -11.97 3.49
C ARG A 245 25.96 -13.47 3.65
#